data_AF-H8GM68-F1
#
_entry.id   AF-H8GM68-F1
#
_cell.length_a   1.000
_cell.length_b   1.000
_cell.length_c   1.000
_cell.angle_alpha   90.00
_cell.angle_beta   90.00
_cell.angle_gamma   90.00
#
_symmetry.space_group_name_H-M   'P 1'
#
loop_
_entity.id
_entity.type
_entity.pdbx_description
1 polymer ?
#
loop_
_entity_poly.entity_id
_entity_poly.type
_entity_poly.pdbx_seq_one_letter_code
_entity_poly.pdbx_strand_id
1 'polypeptide(L)'
;MQIRRFLILNLLFAAHPAFTETHEHEMQVQNSPCLGQTVEEVLKTKIHTRSQRDLGWQTFHEEDHVEVERAFLMNKSMQLRFRWRINADGSITPVSKRAESLCTPEEE
;
A
#
# COMPACT_ATOMS: atom_id res chain seq x y z
N MET A 1 -39.47 -47.13 -14.00
CA MET A 1 -38.34 -47.12 -13.04
C MET A 1 -37.23 -46.25 -13.62
N GLN A 2 -36.91 -45.16 -12.94
CA GLN A 2 -35.71 -44.30 -13.00
C GLN A 2 -35.16 -43.83 -14.36
N ILE A 3 -35.31 -42.52 -14.62
CA ILE A 3 -34.27 -41.72 -15.30
C ILE A 3 -33.75 -40.72 -14.27
N ARG A 4 -32.56 -41.03 -13.75
CA ARG A 4 -31.77 -40.18 -12.87
C ARG A 4 -30.87 -39.29 -13.74
N ARG A 5 -30.72 -38.02 -13.35
CA ARG A 5 -29.45 -37.33 -13.05
C ARG A 5 -29.62 -35.83 -13.28
N PHE A 6 -29.95 -35.12 -12.20
CA PHE A 6 -29.75 -33.67 -12.12
C PHE A 6 -28.23 -33.41 -12.05
N LEU A 7 -27.69 -32.78 -13.07
CA LEU A 7 -26.34 -32.21 -13.08
C LEU A 7 -26.34 -30.97 -12.19
N ILE A 8 -25.78 -31.07 -10.99
CA ILE A 8 -25.46 -29.91 -10.14
C ILE A 8 -24.23 -29.26 -10.75
N LEU A 9 -24.44 -28.15 -11.47
CA LEU A 9 -23.38 -27.29 -11.98
C LEU A 9 -22.77 -26.52 -10.81
N ASN A 10 -21.70 -27.06 -10.21
CA ASN A 10 -20.90 -26.36 -9.22
C ASN A 10 -20.14 -25.21 -9.93
N LEU A 11 -20.70 -24.01 -9.84
CA LEU A 11 -19.99 -22.77 -10.15
C LEU A 11 -19.01 -22.47 -9.00
N LEU A 12 -17.78 -22.96 -9.13
CA LEU A 12 -16.65 -22.54 -8.30
C LEU A 12 -16.27 -21.10 -8.70
N PHE A 13 -16.65 -20.13 -7.87
CA PHE A 13 -16.09 -18.79 -7.92
C PHE A 13 -14.60 -18.88 -7.57
N ALA A 14 -13.72 -18.72 -8.55
CA ALA A 14 -12.30 -18.50 -8.31
C ALA A 14 -12.13 -17.12 -7.65
N ALA A 15 -11.67 -17.10 -6.40
CA ALA A 15 -11.20 -15.88 -5.75
C ALA A 15 -9.91 -15.43 -6.44
N HIS A 16 -9.83 -14.16 -6.85
CA HIS A 16 -8.69 -13.61 -7.57
C HIS A 16 -7.55 -13.29 -6.59
N PRO A 17 -6.40 -14.00 -6.64
CA PRO A 17 -5.31 -13.82 -5.67
C PRO A 17 -4.63 -12.44 -5.74
N ALA A 18 -4.72 -11.75 -6.88
CA ALA A 18 -4.00 -10.49 -7.14
C ALA A 18 -4.43 -9.33 -6.21
N PHE A 19 -5.69 -9.29 -5.75
CA PHE A 19 -6.16 -8.20 -4.88
C PHE A 19 -5.65 -8.36 -3.43
N THR A 20 -5.53 -9.60 -2.96
CA THR A 20 -5.07 -9.90 -1.60
C THR A 20 -3.59 -9.56 -1.45
N GLU A 21 -2.77 -9.93 -2.45
CA GLU A 21 -1.32 -9.68 -2.45
C GLU A 21 -0.98 -8.19 -2.42
N THR A 22 -1.68 -7.35 -3.19
CA THR A 22 -1.46 -5.89 -3.16
C THR A 22 -1.78 -5.28 -1.80
N HIS A 23 -2.84 -5.77 -1.14
CA HIS A 23 -3.24 -5.24 0.16
C HIS A 23 -2.26 -5.63 1.27
N GLU A 24 -1.67 -6.83 1.19
CA GLU A 24 -0.65 -7.29 2.14
C GLU A 24 0.59 -6.40 2.11
N HIS A 25 1.11 -6.06 0.92
CA HIS A 25 2.26 -5.17 0.76
C HIS A 25 1.98 -3.75 1.29
N GLU A 26 0.78 -3.21 1.02
CA GLU A 26 0.36 -1.93 1.58
C GLU A 26 0.31 -1.95 3.10
N MET A 27 -0.27 -3.00 3.70
CA MET A 27 -0.31 -3.18 5.15
C MET A 27 1.09 -3.32 5.75
N GLN A 28 2.01 -4.00 5.05
CA GLN A 28 3.38 -4.16 5.51
C GLN A 28 4.08 -2.81 5.65
N VAL A 29 3.94 -1.91 4.66
CA VAL A 29 4.49 -0.56 4.72
C VAL A 29 3.77 0.31 5.74
N GLN A 30 2.43 0.29 5.77
CA GLN A 30 1.63 1.05 6.73
C GLN A 30 2.04 0.77 8.18
N ASN A 31 2.29 -0.50 8.52
CA ASN A 31 2.64 -0.94 9.86
C ASN A 31 4.15 -0.88 10.16
N SER A 32 4.98 -0.45 9.20
CA SER A 32 6.43 -0.39 9.41
C SER A 32 6.80 0.69 10.45
N PRO A 33 7.80 0.44 11.32
CA PRO A 33 8.22 1.40 12.34
C PRO A 33 8.74 2.72 11.74
N CYS A 34 8.31 3.84 12.30
CA CYS A 34 8.65 5.20 11.90
C CYS A 34 8.54 6.13 13.12
N LEU A 35 9.66 6.68 13.61
CA LEU A 35 9.70 7.62 14.74
C LEU A 35 8.95 7.13 16.01
N GLY A 36 9.08 5.84 16.35
CA GLY A 36 8.40 5.23 17.50
C GLY A 36 6.90 4.97 17.31
N GLN A 37 6.37 5.23 16.11
CA GLN A 37 5.01 4.94 15.66
C GLN A 37 5.07 4.09 14.37
N THR A 38 3.94 3.88 13.72
CA THR A 38 3.87 3.30 12.37
C THR A 38 3.93 4.39 11.28
N VAL A 39 4.30 4.02 10.06
CA VAL A 39 4.26 4.95 8.90
C VAL A 39 2.88 5.57 8.73
N GLU A 40 1.81 4.79 8.84
CA GLU A 40 0.44 5.28 8.69
C GLU A 40 0.06 6.33 9.75
N GLU A 41 0.47 6.13 11.00
CA GLU A 41 0.22 7.10 12.09
C GLU A 41 1.00 8.41 11.89
N VAL A 42 2.27 8.31 11.45
CA VAL A 42 3.09 9.49 11.17
C VAL A 42 2.53 10.27 9.97
N LEU A 43 2.12 9.58 8.90
CA LEU A 43 1.46 10.20 7.75
C LEU A 43 0.19 10.94 8.16
N LYS A 44 -0.68 10.32 8.97
CA LYS A 44 -1.91 10.96 9.47
C LYS A 44 -1.63 12.21 10.29
N THR A 45 -0.55 12.22 11.06
CA THR A 45 -0.14 13.37 11.86
C THR A 45 0.45 14.49 11.01
N LYS A 46 1.36 14.17 10.07
CA LYS A 46 2.04 15.18 9.24
C LYS A 46 1.14 15.73 8.12
N ILE A 47 0.26 14.90 7.55
CA ILE A 47 -0.59 15.27 6.43
C ILE A 47 -1.96 15.77 6.91
N HIS A 48 -2.17 17.07 6.77
CA HIS A 48 -3.43 17.72 7.12
C HIS A 48 -4.47 17.50 6.00
N THR A 49 -5.25 16.42 6.13
CA THR A 49 -6.27 15.97 5.16
C THR A 49 -7.32 17.03 4.80
N ARG A 50 -7.54 18.06 5.61
CA ARG A 50 -8.48 19.16 5.28
C ARG A 50 -8.03 20.00 4.09
N SER A 51 -6.73 20.03 3.78
CA SER A 51 -6.18 20.81 2.67
C SER A 51 -5.64 19.95 1.53
N GLN A 52 -5.71 18.63 1.65
CA GLN A 52 -5.10 17.69 0.72
C GLN A 52 -6.06 16.53 0.47
N ARG A 53 -6.31 16.23 -0.81
CA ARG A 53 -7.12 15.07 -1.17
C ARG A 53 -6.23 13.83 -1.17
N ASP A 54 -6.62 12.83 -0.42
CA ASP A 54 -5.98 11.53 -0.45
C ASP A 54 -6.23 10.80 -1.77
N LEU A 55 -5.18 10.31 -2.43
CA LEU A 55 -5.26 9.55 -3.69
C LEU A 55 -5.09 8.04 -3.48
N GLY A 56 -4.93 7.59 -2.24
CA GLY A 56 -4.85 6.17 -1.92
C GLY A 56 -3.43 5.60 -1.92
N TRP A 57 -3.35 4.34 -1.51
CA TRP A 57 -2.15 3.50 -1.62
C TRP A 57 -2.13 2.86 -3.01
N GLN A 58 -0.92 2.61 -3.52
CA GLN A 58 -0.68 1.96 -4.80
C GLN A 58 0.51 1.02 -4.65
N THR A 59 0.43 -0.13 -5.30
CA THR A 59 1.50 -1.13 -5.30
C THR A 59 1.96 -1.38 -6.73
N PHE A 60 3.28 -1.43 -6.94
CA PHE A 60 3.93 -1.68 -8.22
C PHE A 60 4.83 -2.89 -8.04
N HIS A 61 4.61 -3.93 -8.85
CA HIS A 61 5.43 -5.14 -8.82
C HIS A 61 6.55 -5.00 -9.86
N GLU A 62 7.78 -5.15 -9.41
CA GLU A 62 8.99 -5.20 -10.23
C GLU A 62 9.59 -6.61 -10.18
N GLU A 63 10.60 -6.90 -11.00
CA GLU A 63 11.16 -8.26 -11.12
C GLU A 63 11.72 -8.83 -9.80
N ASP A 64 12.33 -7.99 -8.96
CA ASP A 64 13.04 -8.37 -7.74
C ASP A 64 12.53 -7.69 -6.46
N HIS A 65 11.52 -6.82 -6.58
CA HIS A 65 10.99 -6.07 -5.45
C HIS A 65 9.56 -5.59 -5.69
N VAL A 66 8.95 -5.07 -4.63
CA VAL A 66 7.63 -4.41 -4.70
C VAL A 66 7.79 -2.97 -4.24
N GLU A 67 7.31 -2.01 -5.03
CA GLU A 67 7.21 -0.61 -4.60
C GLU A 67 5.79 -0.33 -4.11
N VAL A 68 5.69 0.32 -2.96
CA VAL A 68 4.43 0.77 -2.38
C VAL A 68 4.48 2.28 -2.26
N GLU A 69 3.41 2.94 -2.71
CA GLU A 69 3.31 4.39 -2.72
C GLU A 69 2.03 4.86 -2.03
N ARG A 70 2.14 5.92 -1.23
CA ARG A 70 1.01 6.75 -0.81
C ARG A 70 1.06 8.09 -1.52
N ALA A 71 -0.06 8.49 -2.13
CA ALA A 71 -0.16 9.74 -2.86
C ALA A 71 -1.24 10.67 -2.28
N PHE A 72 -0.92 11.96 -2.21
CA PHE A 72 -1.85 13.02 -1.81
C PHE A 72 -1.83 14.14 -2.86
N LEU A 73 -2.99 14.71 -3.15
CA LEU A 73 -3.16 15.85 -4.04
C LEU A 73 -3.28 17.12 -3.20
N MET A 74 -2.24 17.96 -3.21
CA MET A 74 -2.25 19.25 -2.48
C MET A 74 -3.06 20.32 -3.19
N ASN A 75 -3.05 20.31 -4.52
CA ASN A 75 -3.86 21.19 -5.37
C ASN A 75 -4.08 20.49 -6.71
N LYS A 76 -4.80 21.11 -7.66
CA LYS A 76 -5.18 20.47 -8.94
C LYS A 76 -4.01 19.91 -9.76
N SER A 77 -2.78 20.37 -9.54
CA SER A 77 -1.61 19.98 -10.34
C SER A 77 -0.47 19.37 -9.53
N MET A 78 -0.49 19.45 -8.20
CA MET A 78 0.66 19.05 -7.37
C MET A 78 0.32 17.87 -6.47
N GLN A 79 1.12 16.82 -6.59
CA GLN A 79 1.01 15.61 -5.78
C GLN A 79 2.22 15.45 -4.85
N LEU A 80 1.94 15.06 -3.62
CA LEU A 80 2.91 14.51 -2.69
C LEU A 80 2.88 12.99 -2.84
N ARG A 81 4.03 12.41 -3.16
CA ARG A 81 4.20 10.96 -3.24
C ARG A 81 5.24 10.54 -2.24
N PHE A 82 4.90 9.53 -1.46
CA PHE A 82 5.76 8.85 -0.51
C PHE A 82 5.89 7.42 -0.99
N ARG A 83 7.10 7.00 -1.31
CA ARG A 83 7.36 5.68 -1.91
C ARG A 83 8.38 4.90 -1.10
N TRP A 84 8.06 3.64 -0.87
CA TRP A 84 8.89 2.65 -0.21
C TRP A 84 9.08 1.45 -1.14
N ARG A 85 10.20 0.76 -0.97
CA ARG A 85 10.49 -0.52 -1.58
C ARG A 85 10.48 -1.59 -0.50
N ILE A 86 9.76 -2.68 -0.77
CA ILE A 86 9.84 -3.95 -0.06
C ILE A 86 10.84 -4.81 -0.84
N ASN A 87 12.00 -5.05 -0.25
CA ASN A 87 13.04 -5.90 -0.86
C ASN A 87 12.67 -7.38 -0.71
N ALA A 88 13.32 -8.26 -1.47
CA ALA A 88 13.10 -9.71 -1.42
C ALA A 88 13.33 -10.34 -0.02
N ASP A 89 14.13 -9.69 0.83
CA ASP A 89 14.35 -10.11 2.23
C ASP A 89 13.26 -9.61 3.21
N GLY A 90 12.25 -8.90 2.70
CA GLY A 90 11.17 -8.30 3.47
C GLY A 90 11.52 -6.96 4.12
N SER A 91 12.76 -6.48 3.97
CA SER A 91 13.15 -5.16 4.47
C SER A 91 12.44 -4.03 3.70
N ILE A 92 12.06 -2.99 4.42
CA ILE A 92 11.36 -1.82 3.85
C ILE A 92 12.33 -0.65 3.82
N THR A 93 12.52 -0.06 2.64
CA THR A 93 13.41 1.07 2.43
C THR A 93 12.67 2.23 1.78
N PRO A 94 12.80 3.47 2.29
CA PRO A 94 12.26 4.63 1.60
C PRO A 94 13.06 4.88 0.32
N VAL A 95 12.37 5.09 -0.82
CA VAL A 95 13.03 5.36 -2.11
C VAL A 95 12.73 6.76 -2.65
N SER A 96 11.79 7.48 -2.03
CA SER A 96 11.53 8.89 -2.30
C SER A 96 12.06 9.76 -1.17
N LYS A 97 12.57 10.96 -1.49
CA LYS A 97 13.04 11.94 -0.48
C LYS A 97 12.00 12.23 0.60
N ARG A 98 10.71 12.24 0.23
CA ARG A 98 9.62 12.48 1.19
C ARG A 98 9.40 11.31 2.14
N ALA A 99 9.48 10.08 1.65
CA ALA A 99 9.40 8.90 2.51
C ALA A 99 10.62 8.80 3.44
N GLU A 100 11.80 9.17 2.96
CA GLU A 100 13.01 9.25 3.76
C GLU A 100 12.83 10.27 4.89
N SER A 101 12.51 11.52 4.56
CA SER A 101 12.31 12.59 5.55
C SER A 101 11.08 12.37 6.44
N LEU A 102 10.15 11.47 6.09
CA LEU A 102 8.99 11.18 6.93
C LEU A 102 9.41 10.59 8.28
N CYS A 103 10.41 9.70 8.25
CA CYS A 103 10.84 8.91 9.40
C CYS A 103 12.19 9.36 9.98
N THR A 104 12.75 10.45 9.48
CA THR A 104 13.93 11.12 10.06
C THR A 104 13.45 12.17 11.07
N PRO A 105 14.02 12.25 12.28
CA PRO A 105 13.75 13.35 13.20
C PRO A 105 14.18 14.67 12.55
N GLU A 106 13.34 15.70 12.65
CA GLU A 106 13.70 17.04 12.22
C GLU A 106 14.76 17.56 13.20
N GLU A 107 15.98 17.84 12.72
CA GLU A 107 16.98 18.56 13.51
C GLU A 107 16.46 19.99 13.70
N GLU A 108 16.16 20.37 14.95
CA GLU A 108 15.73 21.72 15.36
C GLU A 108 16.82 22.78 15.17
#